data_AF-A0A2D2AX98-F1
#
_entry.id   AF-A0A2D2AX98-F1
#
_cell.length_a   1.000
_cell.length_b   1.000
_cell.length_c   1.000
_cell.angle_alpha   90.00
_cell.angle_beta   90.00
_cell.angle_gamma   90.00
#
_symmetry.space_group_name_H-M   'P 1'
#
loop_
_entity.id
_entity.type
_entity.pdbx_description
1 polymer ?
#
loop_
_entity_poly.entity_id
_entity_poly.type
_entity_poly.pdbx_seq_one_letter_code
_entity_poly.pdbx_strand_id
1 'polypeptide(L)'
;MTRFPTSVLNPTLIVHSCTDVHRTTMTNLTFQSLRALAPLIAAGLLAAPAVAQTPTATIEPGWWESTNTASMVISKTERERRCITPEDVDKILNGRINRHYTCTYPEKRVADGKMYFKGTCVDKRGRQVNVTATGAYSPTAFNLDAKLSGRYGGIPISATASTSAKRLGDSCPAKVQKLK
;
A
#
# COMPACT_ATOMS: atom_id res chain seq x y z
N MET A 1 10.52 61.77 7.52
CA MET A 1 10.60 61.55 8.98
C MET A 1 9.82 60.28 9.24
N THR A 2 10.32 59.14 9.74
CA THR A 2 11.47 58.85 10.60
C THR A 2 11.72 57.33 10.58
N ARG A 3 12.99 56.95 10.35
CA ARG A 3 13.79 55.79 10.85
C ARG A 3 13.24 54.35 10.86
N PHE A 4 13.92 53.51 10.09
CA PHE A 4 14.21 52.09 10.34
C PHE A 4 15.05 51.86 11.63
N PRO A 5 14.99 50.66 12.20
CA PRO A 5 16.20 49.90 12.57
C PRO A 5 16.16 48.48 11.95
N THR A 6 17.08 48.05 11.07
CA THR A 6 18.41 47.40 11.29
C THR A 6 18.48 46.18 12.22
N SER A 7 18.79 45.02 11.60
CA SER A 7 19.69 43.91 12.02
C SER A 7 19.26 43.04 13.23
N VAL A 8 19.51 41.72 13.32
CA VAL A 8 20.77 40.97 13.10
C VAL A 8 20.49 39.48 12.76
N LEU A 9 21.37 38.89 11.95
CA LEU A 9 21.54 37.45 11.65
C LEU A 9 21.99 36.62 12.87
N ASN A 10 21.55 35.37 13.03
CA ASN A 10 22.38 34.16 12.78
C ASN A 10 21.64 32.84 13.12
N PRO A 11 21.89 31.75 12.37
CA PRO A 11 21.41 30.41 12.70
C PRO A 11 22.48 29.64 13.52
N THR A 12 22.08 28.93 14.57
CA THR A 12 22.95 27.93 15.21
C THR A 12 22.21 26.60 15.25
N LEU A 13 22.64 25.77 14.32
CA LEU A 13 22.39 24.34 14.19
C LEU A 13 23.03 23.66 15.41
N ILE A 14 22.26 22.96 16.24
CA ILE A 14 22.81 22.05 17.27
C ILE A 14 22.39 20.63 16.90
N VAL A 15 23.34 19.94 16.27
CA VAL A 15 23.33 18.49 16.05
C VAL A 15 23.69 17.84 17.40
N HIS A 16 22.75 17.14 18.03
CA HIS A 16 23.07 16.25 19.14
C HIS A 16 23.38 14.85 18.62
N SER A 17 24.65 14.58 18.39
CA SER A 17 25.21 13.23 18.37
C SER A 17 25.74 12.91 19.76
N CYS A 18 25.17 11.93 20.46
CA CYS A 18 25.75 11.34 21.66
C CYS A 18 25.92 9.84 21.43
N THR A 19 27.10 9.48 20.94
CA THR A 19 27.71 8.18 21.14
C THR A 19 28.25 8.14 22.57
N ASP A 20 27.65 7.33 23.45
CA ASP A 20 28.24 7.06 24.77
C ASP A 20 29.10 5.79 24.68
N VAL A 21 30.42 6.01 24.67
CA VAL A 21 31.46 4.98 24.79
C VAL A 21 31.79 4.88 26.27
N HIS A 22 31.21 3.91 26.96
CA HIS A 22 31.60 3.61 28.34
C HIS A 22 32.97 2.93 28.38
N ARG A 23 33.97 3.73 28.74
CA ARG A 23 35.30 3.32 29.18
C ARG A 23 35.20 2.97 30.67
N THR A 24 35.24 1.69 31.00
CA THR A 24 35.33 1.23 32.39
C THR A 24 36.75 0.71 32.70
N THR A 25 37.28 1.32 33.75
CA THR A 25 38.55 1.19 34.45
C THR A 25 39.07 -0.24 34.64
N MET A 26 40.36 -0.45 34.35
CA MET A 26 41.12 -1.64 34.75
C MET A 26 41.34 -1.67 36.26
N THR A 27 41.10 -2.82 36.89
CA THR A 27 41.66 -3.15 38.21
C THR A 27 42.27 -4.55 38.12
N ASN A 28 43.58 -4.64 38.33
CA ASN A 28 44.34 -5.89 38.37
C ASN A 28 44.11 -6.59 39.72
N LEU A 29 43.66 -7.84 39.70
CA LEU A 29 43.68 -8.74 40.84
C LEU A 29 44.22 -10.12 40.42
N THR A 30 45.42 -10.37 40.94
CA THR A 30 46.16 -11.63 41.20
C THR A 30 45.50 -12.98 40.86
N PHE A 31 46.26 -13.79 40.12
CA PHE A 31 46.07 -15.22 39.89
C PHE A 31 46.22 -16.04 41.19
N GLN A 32 45.22 -16.86 41.51
CA GLN A 32 45.39 -18.07 42.31
C GLN A 32 44.49 -19.18 41.75
N SER A 33 45.13 -20.30 41.43
CA SER A 33 44.58 -21.49 40.80
C SER A 33 43.89 -22.41 41.81
N LEU A 34 42.61 -22.74 41.60
CA LEU A 34 41.95 -23.89 42.22
C LEU A 34 40.94 -24.57 41.28
N ARG A 35 41.32 -25.78 40.88
CA ARG A 35 40.55 -27.03 40.71
C ARG A 35 39.04 -26.94 40.38
N ALA A 36 38.76 -27.39 39.16
CA ALA A 36 37.61 -28.18 38.68
C ALA A 36 36.42 -28.44 39.62
N LEU A 37 35.24 -28.01 39.18
CA LEU A 37 33.98 -28.80 39.15
C LEU A 37 32.95 -28.01 38.33
N ALA A 38 32.64 -28.52 37.14
CA ALA A 38 31.61 -27.98 36.26
C ALA A 38 30.21 -28.38 36.77
N PRO A 39 29.27 -27.44 36.96
CA PRO A 39 27.86 -27.77 36.94
C PRO A 39 27.33 -27.63 35.50
N LEU A 40 26.80 -28.73 34.97
CA LEU A 40 26.00 -28.80 33.75
C LEU A 40 24.84 -27.80 33.82
N ILE A 41 24.94 -26.67 33.14
CA ILE A 41 23.79 -25.81 32.86
C ILE A 41 23.07 -26.43 31.65
N ALA A 42 22.03 -27.22 31.91
CA ALA A 42 21.08 -27.64 30.89
C ALA A 42 20.27 -26.41 30.45
N ALA A 43 20.76 -25.69 29.45
CA ALA A 43 19.99 -24.66 28.76
C ALA A 43 18.93 -25.35 27.90
N GLY A 44 17.73 -25.52 28.46
CA GLY A 44 16.54 -25.89 27.70
C GLY A 44 16.19 -24.78 26.74
N LEU A 45 16.59 -24.91 25.47
CA LEU A 45 16.04 -24.11 24.38
C LEU A 45 14.55 -24.44 24.28
N LEU A 46 13.70 -23.53 24.77
CA LEU A 46 12.31 -23.48 24.37
C LEU A 46 12.27 -23.15 22.87
N ALA A 47 12.21 -24.19 22.04
CA ALA A 47 11.86 -24.05 20.63
C ALA A 47 10.38 -23.63 20.56
N ALA A 48 10.13 -22.32 20.55
CA ALA A 48 8.83 -21.81 20.17
C ALA A 48 8.57 -22.23 18.71
N PRO A 49 7.40 -22.79 18.37
CA PRO A 49 7.06 -23.05 16.99
C PRO A 49 7.02 -21.70 16.26
N ALA A 50 7.94 -21.50 15.33
CA ALA A 50 7.82 -20.44 14.35
C ALA A 50 6.56 -20.74 13.53
N VAL A 51 5.46 -20.07 13.86
CA VAL A 51 4.24 -20.08 13.05
C VAL A 51 4.66 -19.47 11.71
N ALA A 52 4.91 -20.31 10.71
CA ALA A 52 5.17 -19.86 9.36
C ALA A 52 3.91 -19.12 8.91
N GLN A 53 4.00 -17.78 8.84
CA GLN A 53 2.96 -16.97 8.25
C GLN A 53 2.93 -17.33 6.77
N THR A 54 1.94 -18.12 6.35
CA THR A 54 1.67 -18.32 4.93
C THR A 54 1.55 -16.92 4.32
N PRO A 55 2.37 -16.53 3.34
CA PRO A 55 2.26 -15.22 2.73
C PRO A 55 0.83 -15.08 2.23
N THR A 56 0.07 -14.15 2.81
CA THR A 56 -1.24 -13.79 2.26
C THR A 56 -1.00 -13.43 0.80
N ALA A 57 -1.56 -14.21 -0.11
CA ALA A 57 -1.35 -14.06 -1.55
C ALA A 57 -1.86 -12.68 -1.97
N THR A 58 -0.97 -11.69 -1.95
CA THR A 58 -1.25 -10.28 -2.27
C THR A 58 -0.83 -10.00 -3.70
N ILE A 59 -1.37 -8.93 -4.28
CA ILE A 59 -1.04 -8.50 -5.65
C ILE A 59 0.45 -8.16 -5.71
N GLU A 60 1.18 -8.74 -6.67
CA GLU A 60 2.61 -8.45 -6.84
C GLU A 60 2.84 -7.13 -7.58
N PRO A 61 3.77 -6.28 -7.11
CA PRO A 61 4.27 -5.17 -7.89
C PRO A 61 4.88 -5.61 -9.23
N GLY A 62 5.01 -4.67 -10.18
CA GLY A 62 5.66 -4.90 -11.47
C GLY A 62 4.88 -4.31 -12.63
N TRP A 63 5.08 -4.86 -13.82
CA TRP A 63 4.41 -4.44 -15.05
C TRP A 63 3.09 -5.17 -15.23
N TRP A 64 2.00 -4.44 -15.47
CA TRP A 64 0.66 -4.99 -15.57
C TRP A 64 -0.08 -4.46 -16.80
N GLU A 65 -0.94 -5.29 -17.37
CA GLU A 65 -1.98 -4.88 -18.31
C GLU A 65 -3.33 -4.92 -17.61
N SER A 66 -4.16 -3.91 -17.85
CA SER A 66 -5.53 -3.83 -17.37
C SER A 66 -6.48 -3.55 -18.52
N THR A 67 -7.65 -4.19 -18.50
CA THR A 67 -8.80 -3.89 -19.35
C THR A 67 -9.89 -3.35 -18.46
N ASN A 68 -10.34 -2.12 -18.71
CA ASN A 68 -11.44 -1.49 -18.02
C ASN A 68 -12.60 -1.31 -18.99
N THR A 69 -13.75 -1.85 -18.66
CA THR A 69 -14.98 -1.67 -19.44
C THR A 69 -15.98 -0.90 -18.59
N ALA A 70 -16.57 0.15 -19.14
CA ALA A 70 -17.67 0.88 -18.53
C ALA A 70 -18.88 0.84 -19.47
N SER A 71 -20.03 0.41 -18.95
CA SER A 71 -21.25 0.21 -19.71
C SER A 71 -22.40 0.99 -19.08
N MET A 72 -22.87 2.00 -19.81
CA MET A 72 -24.16 2.65 -19.56
C MET A 72 -25.09 2.30 -20.72
N VAL A 73 -25.23 3.20 -21.70
CA VAL A 73 -25.96 2.96 -22.96
C VAL A 73 -25.04 2.40 -24.05
N ILE A 74 -23.79 2.86 -24.08
CA ILE A 74 -22.74 2.39 -24.97
C ILE A 74 -21.59 1.91 -24.10
N SER A 75 -21.04 0.74 -24.40
CA SER A 75 -19.87 0.20 -23.71
C SER A 75 -18.60 0.86 -24.23
N LYS A 76 -17.75 1.32 -23.31
CA LYS A 76 -16.41 1.81 -23.60
C LYS A 76 -15.40 0.89 -22.94
N THR A 77 -14.48 0.33 -23.73
CA THR A 77 -13.38 -0.49 -23.23
C THR A 77 -12.08 0.26 -23.41
N GLU A 78 -11.26 0.30 -22.37
CA GLU A 78 -9.93 0.89 -22.38
C GLU A 78 -8.93 -0.13 -21.88
N ARG A 79 -7.81 -0.26 -22.60
CA ARG A 79 -6.70 -1.10 -22.19
C ARG A 79 -5.49 -0.25 -21.86
N GLU A 80 -4.87 -0.50 -20.72
CA GLU A 80 -3.70 0.24 -20.25
C GLU A 80 -2.67 -0.72 -19.68
N ARG A 81 -1.41 -0.53 -20.05
CA ARG A 81 -0.28 -1.12 -19.35
C ARG A 81 0.43 -0.09 -18.50
N ARG A 82 0.69 -0.43 -17.24
CA ARG A 82 1.39 0.44 -16.30
C ARG A 82 2.18 -0.38 -15.29
N CYS A 83 3.16 0.28 -14.67
CA CYS A 83 3.84 -0.25 -13.51
C CYS A 83 2.88 -0.11 -12.30
N ILE A 84 2.77 -1.15 -11.51
CA ILE A 84 2.12 -1.16 -10.20
C ILE A 84 3.25 -1.21 -9.17
N THR A 85 3.36 -0.16 -8.36
CA THR A 85 4.30 -0.10 -7.24
C THR A 85 3.70 -0.77 -6.00
N PRO A 86 4.50 -1.06 -4.95
CA PRO A 86 3.96 -1.51 -3.66
C PRO A 86 2.89 -0.55 -3.09
N GLU A 87 3.12 0.76 -3.20
CA GLU A 87 2.14 1.77 -2.77
C GLU A 87 0.84 1.72 -3.60
N ASP A 88 0.94 1.39 -4.89
CA ASP A 88 -0.26 1.17 -5.71
C ASP A 88 -1.02 -0.09 -5.31
N VAL A 89 -0.34 -1.15 -4.88
CA VAL A 89 -0.99 -2.35 -4.35
C VAL A 89 -1.84 -1.97 -3.13
N ASP A 90 -1.27 -1.21 -2.19
CA ASP A 90 -2.02 -0.75 -1.02
C ASP A 90 -3.23 0.10 -1.43
N LYS A 91 -3.06 1.01 -2.40
CA LYS A 91 -4.17 1.81 -2.95
C LYS A 91 -5.26 0.94 -3.57
N ILE A 92 -4.89 -0.08 -4.35
CA ILE A 92 -5.84 -1.00 -4.99
C ILE A 92 -6.61 -1.80 -3.94
N LEU A 93 -5.93 -2.37 -2.95
CA LEU A 93 -6.55 -3.12 -1.85
C LEU A 93 -7.42 -2.22 -0.96
N ASN A 94 -7.16 -0.91 -0.96
CA ASN A 94 -8.03 0.09 -0.32
C ASN A 94 -9.15 0.63 -1.24
N GLY A 95 -9.32 0.07 -2.43
CA GLY A 95 -10.42 0.38 -3.36
C GLY A 95 -10.15 1.52 -4.34
N ARG A 96 -8.93 2.08 -4.38
CA ARG A 96 -8.49 3.04 -5.42
C ARG A 96 -8.05 2.28 -6.67
N ILE A 97 -9.03 1.69 -7.35
CA ILE A 97 -8.81 0.87 -8.57
C ILE A 97 -8.59 1.77 -9.81
N ASN A 98 -9.17 2.97 -9.83
CA ASN A 98 -8.98 3.94 -10.91
C ASN A 98 -8.58 5.33 -10.37
N ARG A 99 -8.03 6.16 -11.26
CA ARG A 99 -7.55 7.53 -10.95
C ARG A 99 -8.57 8.63 -11.26
N HIS A 100 -9.74 8.27 -11.80
CA HIS A 100 -10.70 9.23 -12.35
C HIS A 100 -11.76 9.69 -11.34
N TYR A 101 -11.99 8.87 -10.32
CA TYR A 101 -13.00 9.11 -9.29
C TYR A 101 -12.36 9.09 -7.90
N THR A 102 -12.97 9.84 -6.99
CA THR A 102 -12.67 9.76 -5.55
C THR A 102 -13.78 8.94 -4.91
N CYS A 103 -13.45 7.76 -4.38
CA CYS A 103 -14.44 6.87 -3.79
C CYS A 103 -14.20 6.70 -2.28
N THR A 104 -15.29 6.68 -1.53
CA THR A 104 -15.34 6.36 -0.10
C THR A 104 -16.10 5.05 0.07
N TYR A 105 -15.52 4.09 0.77
CA TYR A 105 -16.11 2.76 0.98
C TYR A 105 -16.35 2.48 2.46
N PRO A 106 -17.55 2.79 2.99
CA PRO A 106 -17.92 2.42 4.36
C PRO A 106 -17.89 0.90 4.58
N GLU A 107 -18.23 0.13 3.55
CA GLU A 107 -18.14 -1.32 3.58
C GLU A 107 -17.01 -1.78 2.65
N LYS A 108 -15.95 -2.34 3.25
CA LYS A 108 -14.79 -2.88 2.54
C LYS A 108 -14.39 -4.21 3.15
N ARG A 109 -14.21 -5.23 2.31
CA ARG A 109 -13.66 -6.54 2.74
C ARG A 109 -12.65 -6.98 1.70
N VAL A 110 -11.40 -7.12 2.11
CA VAL A 110 -10.30 -7.59 1.25
C VAL A 110 -9.51 -8.62 2.02
N ALA A 111 -9.70 -9.87 1.69
CA ALA A 111 -9.09 -11.02 2.34
C ALA A 111 -9.22 -12.24 1.41
N ASP A 112 -8.34 -13.23 1.59
CA ASP A 112 -8.46 -14.55 0.96
C ASP A 112 -8.64 -14.51 -0.57
N GLY A 113 -7.94 -13.59 -1.24
CA GLY A 113 -8.03 -13.42 -2.69
C GLY A 113 -9.38 -12.88 -3.17
N LYS A 114 -10.20 -12.28 -2.29
CA LYS A 114 -11.50 -11.67 -2.61
C LYS A 114 -11.54 -10.20 -2.23
N MET A 115 -12.23 -9.41 -3.05
CA MET A 115 -12.44 -7.98 -2.84
C MET A 115 -13.93 -7.67 -2.84
N TYR A 116 -14.36 -6.86 -1.88
CA TYR A 116 -15.68 -6.28 -1.80
C TYR A 116 -15.57 -4.82 -1.40
N PHE A 117 -16.26 -3.96 -2.14
CA PHE A 117 -16.34 -2.53 -1.86
C PHE A 117 -17.78 -2.06 -2.05
N LYS A 118 -18.31 -1.32 -1.10
CA LYS A 118 -19.59 -0.62 -1.25
C LYS A 118 -19.50 0.75 -0.61
N GLY A 119 -20.02 1.74 -1.33
CA GLY A 119 -19.92 3.13 -0.92
C GLY A 119 -20.30 4.09 -2.03
N THR A 120 -19.59 5.22 -2.11
CA THR A 120 -19.90 6.31 -3.04
C THR A 120 -18.65 6.77 -3.77
N CYS A 121 -18.80 7.12 -5.04
CA CYS A 121 -17.76 7.73 -5.86
C CYS A 121 -18.21 9.12 -6.30
N VAL A 122 -17.29 10.07 -6.26
CA VAL A 122 -17.49 11.45 -6.71
C VAL A 122 -16.48 11.73 -7.82
N ASP A 123 -16.95 12.29 -8.92
CA ASP A 123 -16.08 12.73 -10.01
C ASP A 123 -15.56 14.16 -9.79
N LYS A 124 -14.68 14.63 -10.69
CA LYS A 124 -14.13 15.99 -10.64
C LYS A 124 -15.16 17.11 -10.74
N ARG A 125 -16.39 16.81 -11.18
CA ARG A 125 -17.51 17.76 -11.32
C ARG A 125 -18.48 17.68 -10.14
N GLY A 126 -18.14 16.94 -9.08
CA GLY A 126 -18.98 16.77 -7.90
C GLY A 126 -20.16 15.81 -8.09
N ARG A 127 -20.21 15.08 -9.21
CA ARG A 127 -21.30 14.13 -9.46
C ARG A 127 -21.06 12.87 -8.64
N GLN A 128 -22.03 12.54 -7.79
CA GLN A 128 -21.96 11.39 -6.90
C GLN A 128 -22.76 10.20 -7.45
N VAL A 129 -22.15 9.02 -7.36
CA VAL A 129 -22.80 7.73 -7.64
C VAL A 129 -22.56 6.77 -6.49
N ASN A 130 -23.54 5.94 -6.17
CA ASN A 130 -23.35 4.77 -5.32
C ASN A 130 -22.63 3.69 -6.12
N VAL A 131 -21.76 2.95 -5.45
CA VAL A 131 -20.99 1.86 -6.05
C VAL A 131 -21.08 0.62 -5.18
N THR A 132 -21.20 -0.53 -5.81
CA THR A 132 -20.94 -1.85 -5.19
C THR A 132 -20.07 -2.64 -6.15
N ALA A 133 -18.89 -3.04 -5.70
CA ALA A 133 -17.92 -3.80 -6.46
C ALA A 133 -17.53 -5.08 -5.75
N THR A 134 -17.39 -6.15 -6.53
CA THR A 134 -16.97 -7.48 -6.09
C THR A 134 -15.88 -7.99 -7.01
N GLY A 135 -14.92 -8.73 -6.48
CA GLY A 135 -13.81 -9.20 -7.27
C GLY A 135 -13.00 -10.30 -6.63
N ALA A 136 -12.00 -10.76 -7.36
CA ALA A 136 -10.99 -11.69 -6.89
C ALA A 136 -9.60 -11.21 -7.31
N TYR A 137 -8.60 -11.54 -6.52
CA TYR A 137 -7.20 -11.23 -6.79
C TYR A 137 -6.30 -12.40 -6.43
N SER A 138 -5.15 -12.43 -7.08
CA SER A 138 -4.03 -13.30 -6.84
C SER A 138 -2.74 -12.48 -7.01
N PRO A 139 -1.56 -13.07 -6.80
CA PRO A 139 -0.29 -12.39 -7.05
C PRO A 139 -0.16 -11.80 -8.45
N THR A 140 -0.73 -12.44 -9.46
CA THR A 140 -0.50 -12.10 -10.87
C THR A 140 -1.76 -11.75 -11.66
N ALA A 141 -2.93 -11.71 -11.03
CA ALA A 141 -4.17 -11.32 -11.67
C ALA A 141 -5.16 -10.70 -10.68
N PHE A 142 -6.02 -9.81 -11.15
CA PHE A 142 -7.23 -9.45 -10.41
C PHE A 142 -8.37 -9.08 -11.35
N ASN A 143 -9.61 -9.30 -10.89
CA ASN A 143 -10.83 -8.93 -11.57
C ASN A 143 -11.79 -8.27 -10.59
N LEU A 144 -12.50 -7.25 -11.04
CA LEU A 144 -13.49 -6.51 -10.28
C LEU A 144 -14.67 -6.17 -11.19
N ASP A 145 -15.87 -6.44 -10.70
CA ASP A 145 -17.13 -6.05 -11.33
C ASP A 145 -17.85 -5.09 -10.40
N ALA A 146 -18.30 -3.96 -10.95
CA ALA A 146 -18.94 -2.88 -10.22
C ALA A 146 -20.32 -2.57 -10.81
N LYS A 147 -21.27 -2.35 -9.92
CA LYS A 147 -22.59 -1.77 -10.20
C LYS A 147 -22.61 -0.34 -9.67
N LEU A 148 -23.07 0.58 -10.50
CA LEU A 148 -23.14 2.00 -10.21
C LEU A 148 -24.60 2.45 -10.32
N SER A 149 -25.05 3.26 -9.37
CA SER A 149 -26.38 3.87 -9.40
C SER A 149 -26.33 5.31 -8.91
N GLY A 150 -27.19 6.17 -9.43
CA GLY A 150 -27.23 7.56 -9.03
C GLY A 150 -28.32 8.35 -9.72
N ARG A 151 -28.19 9.68 -9.67
CA ARG A 151 -29.08 10.60 -10.37
C ARG A 151 -28.26 11.61 -11.16
N TYR A 152 -28.71 11.92 -12.37
CA TYR A 152 -28.13 12.97 -13.20
C TYR A 152 -29.27 13.84 -13.75
N GLY A 153 -29.27 15.13 -13.40
CA GLY A 153 -30.37 16.03 -13.80
C GLY A 153 -31.75 15.59 -13.31
N GLY A 154 -31.84 14.94 -12.14
CA GLY A 154 -33.09 14.38 -11.59
C GLY A 154 -33.47 13.00 -12.14
N ILE A 155 -32.83 12.53 -13.21
CA ILE A 155 -33.11 11.23 -13.84
C ILE A 155 -32.28 10.14 -13.16
N PRO A 156 -32.87 9.01 -12.75
CA PRO A 156 -32.12 7.87 -12.22
C PRO A 156 -31.23 7.26 -13.31
N ILE A 157 -29.97 6.99 -12.95
CA ILE A 157 -29.00 6.34 -13.85
C ILE A 157 -28.47 5.06 -13.20
N SER A 158 -28.19 4.07 -14.03
CA SER A 158 -27.48 2.85 -13.66
C SER A 158 -26.40 2.56 -14.68
N ALA A 159 -25.25 2.08 -14.20
CA ALA A 159 -24.14 1.66 -15.03
C ALA A 159 -23.49 0.42 -14.44
N THR A 160 -22.77 -0.32 -15.27
CA THR A 160 -21.82 -1.33 -14.82
C THR A 160 -20.41 -0.95 -15.26
N ALA A 161 -19.43 -1.42 -14.50
CA ALA A 161 -18.04 -1.34 -14.90
C ALA A 161 -17.33 -2.63 -14.51
N SER A 162 -16.34 -3.04 -15.30
CA SER A 162 -15.47 -4.16 -14.95
C SER A 162 -14.01 -3.78 -15.19
N THR A 163 -13.14 -4.34 -14.36
CA THR A 163 -11.69 -4.22 -14.49
C THR A 163 -11.11 -5.61 -14.42
N SER A 164 -10.38 -6.03 -15.44
CA SER A 164 -9.51 -7.20 -15.40
C SER A 164 -8.07 -6.76 -15.52
N ALA A 165 -7.17 -7.39 -14.79
CA ALA A 165 -5.76 -7.07 -14.83
C ALA A 165 -4.89 -8.32 -14.69
N LYS A 166 -3.77 -8.31 -15.41
CA LYS A 166 -2.79 -9.41 -15.43
C LYS A 166 -1.37 -8.85 -15.36
N ARG A 167 -0.54 -9.49 -14.54
CA ARG A 167 0.89 -9.22 -14.44
C ARG A 167 1.61 -9.72 -15.69
N LEU A 168 2.50 -8.88 -16.22
CA LEU A 168 3.32 -9.15 -17.39
C LEU A 168 4.77 -9.47 -17.03
N GLY A 169 5.26 -9.02 -15.86
CA GLY A 169 6.61 -9.32 -15.35
C GLY A 169 7.14 -8.21 -14.45
N ASP A 170 8.40 -8.31 -14.03
CA ASP A 170 9.06 -7.34 -13.13
C ASP A 170 9.51 -6.05 -13.83
N SER A 171 9.81 -6.12 -15.13
CA SER A 171 10.41 -5.01 -15.88
C SER A 171 9.37 -3.96 -16.24
N CYS A 172 9.49 -2.78 -15.63
CA CYS A 172 8.62 -1.63 -15.88
C CYS A 172 9.22 -0.68 -16.93
N PRO A 173 8.58 -0.52 -18.11
CA PRO A 173 8.91 0.55 -19.05
C PRO A 173 8.71 1.93 -18.43
N ALA A 174 9.44 2.93 -18.93
CA ALA A 174 9.43 4.30 -18.40
C ALA A 174 8.07 5.03 -18.55
N LYS A 175 7.14 4.50 -19.35
CA LYS A 175 5.86 5.16 -19.65
C LYS A 175 4.69 4.18 -19.58
N VAL A 176 3.56 4.71 -19.09
CA VAL A 176 2.24 4.09 -19.23
C VAL A 176 1.88 3.95 -20.71
N GLN A 177 1.37 2.79 -21.11
CA GLN A 177 0.96 2.50 -22.48
C GLN A 177 -0.55 2.39 -22.54
N LYS A 178 -1.21 3.30 -23.27
CA LYS A 178 -2.62 3.14 -23.62
C LYS A 178 -2.72 2.29 -24.88
N LEU A 179 -3.41 1.17 -24.78
CA LEU A 179 -3.68 0.28 -25.89
C LEU A 179 -5.02 0.68 -26.51
N LYS A 180 -5.04 0.79 -27.83
CA LYS A 180 -6.25 1.09 -28.61
C LYS A 180 -7.16 -0.13 -28.68
#